data_AF-A0AAN8IXT6-F1
#
_entry.id   AF-A0AAN8IXT6-F1
#
_cell.length_a   1.000
_cell.length_b   1.000
_cell.length_c   1.000
_cell.angle_alpha   90.00
_cell.angle_beta   90.00
_cell.angle_gamma   90.00
#
_symmetry.space_group_name_H-M   'P 1'
#
loop_
_entity.id
_entity.type
_entity.pdbx_description
1 polymer ?
#
loop_
_entity_poly.entity_id
_entity_poly.type
_entity_poly.pdbx_seq_one_letter_code
_entity_poly.pdbx_strand_id
1 'polypeptide(L)'
;MSDAGSSLSGFEYTIDKTWDGLPVDHDPIHVKMKWHFAKQRGKPHKRVIRVSFESPLFDDPEAPPDPPGILPGLWEYEVVEFFFANNRDQYIEVEVGPHGHWLCLLFDGIRKPFNNGEELELEITNKFVGSVWHCEFELPLAYLPGSEWCFS
;
A
#
# COMPACT_ATOMS: atom_id res chain seq x y z
N MET A 1 -7.91 29.93 -14.84
CA MET A 1 -8.59 28.75 -15.40
C MET A 1 -8.41 27.64 -14.39
N SER A 2 -9.47 27.37 -13.64
CA SER A 2 -9.51 26.41 -12.54
C SER A 2 -9.41 24.99 -13.10
N ASP A 3 -8.38 24.27 -12.67
CA ASP A 3 -8.24 22.84 -12.93
C ASP A 3 -9.26 22.11 -12.05
N ALA A 4 -10.46 21.91 -12.59
CA ALA A 4 -11.48 21.06 -11.99
C ALA A 4 -11.02 19.61 -12.19
N GLY A 5 -10.07 19.18 -11.35
CA GLY A 5 -9.71 17.78 -11.23
C GLY A 5 -10.98 16.99 -10.94
N SER A 6 -11.43 16.19 -11.91
CA SER A 6 -12.52 15.24 -11.69
C SER A 6 -12.08 14.34 -10.53
N SER A 7 -12.72 14.47 -9.36
CA SER A 7 -12.53 13.52 -8.28
C SER A 7 -13.17 12.20 -8.72
N LEU A 8 -12.39 11.37 -9.41
CA LEU A 8 -12.74 9.96 -9.60
C LEU A 8 -12.92 9.39 -8.19
N SER A 9 -14.07 8.76 -7.94
CA SER A 9 -14.49 8.29 -6.62
C SER A 9 -13.36 7.46 -5.99
N GLY A 10 -12.90 7.88 -4.82
CA GLY A 10 -11.97 7.08 -4.02
C GLY A 10 -12.66 5.86 -3.43
N PHE A 11 -11.87 5.00 -2.79
CA PHE A 11 -12.33 3.87 -2.00
C PHE A 11 -12.02 4.15 -0.54
N GLU A 12 -12.99 3.93 0.35
CA GLU A 12 -12.80 4.02 1.79
C GLU A 12 -13.16 2.67 2.42
N TYR A 13 -12.32 2.21 3.34
CA TYR A 13 -12.50 0.94 4.02
C TYR A 13 -12.16 1.10 5.49
N THR A 14 -12.87 0.35 6.34
CA THR A 14 -12.61 0.33 7.79
C THR A 14 -12.30 -1.10 8.19
N ILE A 15 -11.18 -1.28 8.87
CA ILE A 15 -10.79 -2.54 9.51
C ILE A 15 -11.26 -2.44 10.95
N ASP A 16 -12.44 -2.99 11.22
CA ASP A 16 -13.06 -3.05 12.55
C ASP A 16 -13.14 -4.48 13.08
N LYS A 17 -12.58 -5.45 12.34
CA LYS A 17 -12.62 -6.87 12.67
C LYS A 17 -11.29 -7.57 12.43
N THR A 18 -11.03 -8.58 13.25
CA THR A 18 -9.98 -9.58 13.06
C THR A 18 -10.31 -10.52 11.89
N TRP A 19 -9.33 -11.33 11.48
CA TRP A 19 -9.46 -12.27 10.36
C TRP A 19 -10.57 -13.32 10.56
N ASP A 20 -10.90 -13.65 11.81
CA ASP A 20 -12.00 -14.57 12.19
C ASP A 20 -13.35 -13.86 12.39
N GLY A 21 -13.41 -12.54 12.14
CA GLY A 21 -14.63 -11.74 12.12
C GLY A 21 -15.07 -11.19 13.48
N LEU A 22 -14.25 -11.31 14.52
CA LEU A 22 -14.48 -10.68 15.82
C LEU A 22 -14.11 -9.19 15.76
N PRO A 23 -14.70 -8.33 16.60
CA PRO A 23 -14.28 -6.93 16.69
C PRO A 23 -12.82 -6.80 17.10
N VAL A 24 -12.13 -5.78 16.58
CA VAL A 24 -10.80 -5.38 17.08
C VAL A 24 -10.89 -4.85 18.51
N ASP A 25 -9.82 -4.99 19.28
CA ASP A 25 -9.70 -4.49 20.67
C ASP A 25 -9.04 -3.11 20.77
N HIS A 26 -8.79 -2.48 19.61
CA HIS A 26 -8.22 -1.15 19.44
C HIS A 26 -9.13 -0.26 18.58
N ASP A 27 -8.74 0.99 18.35
CA ASP A 27 -9.49 1.88 17.47
C ASP A 27 -9.50 1.34 16.03
N PRO A 28 -10.67 1.31 15.33
CA PRO A 28 -10.74 0.83 13.95
C PRO A 28 -9.80 1.59 13.01
N ILE A 29 -9.16 0.85 12.10
CA ILE A 29 -8.22 1.44 11.14
C ILE A 29 -9.01 1.92 9.93
N HIS A 30 -8.89 3.21 9.61
CA HIS A 30 -9.56 3.83 8.47
C HIS A 30 -8.60 3.98 7.29
N VAL A 31 -8.88 3.28 6.20
CA VAL A 31 -8.11 3.33 4.96
C VAL A 31 -8.86 4.18 3.93
N LYS A 32 -8.14 5.08 3.27
CA LYS A 32 -8.64 5.86 2.13
C LYS A 32 -7.70 5.69 0.95
N MET A 33 -8.28 5.41 -0.21
CA MET A 33 -7.57 5.27 -1.47
C MET A 33 -8.15 6.25 -2.48
N LYS A 34 -7.30 6.99 -3.18
CA LYS A 34 -7.72 7.97 -4.19
C LYS A 34 -6.88 7.84 -5.43
N TRP A 35 -7.53 7.88 -6.58
CA TRP A 35 -6.83 8.02 -7.85
C TRP A 35 -6.12 9.36 -7.91
N HIS A 36 -4.82 9.34 -8.20
CA HIS A 36 -4.03 10.55 -8.37
C HIS A 36 -3.34 10.53 -9.74
N PHE A 37 -3.78 11.46 -10.58
CA PHE A 37 -3.24 11.68 -11.92
C PHE A 37 -2.64 13.06 -12.00
N ALA A 38 -1.34 13.16 -12.29
CA ALA A 38 -0.66 14.43 -12.44
C ALA A 38 0.14 14.48 -13.75
N LYS A 39 -0.11 15.53 -14.54
CA LYS A 39 0.69 15.83 -15.72
C LYS A 39 1.98 16.54 -15.27
N GLN A 40 3.11 15.90 -15.51
CA GLN A 40 4.42 16.50 -15.30
C GLN A 40 5.05 16.85 -16.65
N ARG A 41 5.51 18.09 -16.81
CA ARG A 41 6.18 18.55 -18.04
C ARG A 41 7.59 17.94 -18.09
N GLY A 42 7.91 17.22 -19.16
CA GLY A 42 9.24 16.61 -19.34
C GLY A 42 9.49 15.34 -18.52
N LYS A 43 8.46 14.79 -17.86
CA LYS A 43 8.49 13.51 -17.14
C LYS A 43 7.28 12.65 -17.53
N PRO A 44 7.33 11.32 -17.36
CA PRO A 44 6.14 10.49 -17.48
C PRO A 44 5.00 11.01 -16.61
N HIS A 45 3.77 10.93 -17.11
CA HIS A 45 2.60 11.32 -16.33
C HIS A 45 2.44 10.40 -15.12
N LYS A 46 2.24 11.00 -13.95
CA LYS A 46 2.03 10.28 -12.70
C LYS A 46 0.63 9.67 -12.72
N ARG A 47 0.54 8.36 -12.54
CA ARG A 47 -0.71 7.60 -12.42
C ARG A 47 -0.55 6.63 -11.27
N VAL A 48 -1.11 7.01 -10.12
CA VAL A 48 -0.96 6.27 -8.87
C VAL A 48 -2.29 6.16 -8.14
N ILE A 49 -2.41 5.18 -7.26
CA ILE A 49 -3.39 5.18 -6.17
C ILE A 49 -2.67 5.76 -4.96
N ARG A 50 -3.14 6.88 -4.44
CA ARG A 50 -2.69 7.41 -3.16
C ARG A 50 -3.47 6.71 -2.07
N VAL A 51 -2.77 5.97 -1.22
CA VAL A 51 -3.32 5.27 -0.06
C VAL A 51 -2.92 6.04 1.18
N SER A 52 -3.87 6.24 2.09
CA SER A 52 -3.63 6.85 3.39
C SER A 52 -4.44 6.13 4.45
N PHE A 53 -3.84 5.87 5.60
CA PHE A 53 -4.56 5.30 6.74
C PHE A 53 -4.03 5.84 8.06
N GLU A 54 -4.83 5.62 9.11
CA GLU A 54 -4.45 5.84 10.49
C GLU A 54 -4.64 4.55 11.28
N SER A 55 -3.63 4.18 12.05
CA SER A 55 -3.61 2.99 12.89
C SER A 55 -3.04 3.35 14.27
N PRO A 56 -3.47 2.69 15.35
CA PRO A 56 -2.64 2.60 16.55
C PRO A 56 -1.25 2.08 16.20
N LEU A 57 -0.21 2.59 16.86
CA LEU A 57 1.12 1.98 16.86
C LEU A 57 1.16 0.91 17.95
N PHE A 58 1.48 -0.33 17.58
CA PHE A 58 1.56 -1.44 18.53
C PHE A 58 3.00 -1.65 19.04
N ASP A 59 4.02 -1.38 18.21
CA ASP A 59 5.45 -1.62 18.45
C ASP A 59 5.72 -3.07 18.95
N ASP A 60 4.93 -4.03 18.48
CA ASP A 60 5.06 -5.46 18.82
C ASP A 60 4.89 -6.33 17.56
N PRO A 61 5.96 -6.97 17.06
CA PRO A 61 7.31 -7.03 17.65
C PRO A 61 8.12 -5.75 17.45
N GLU A 62 9.31 -5.69 18.05
CA GLU A 62 10.23 -4.55 17.94
C GLU A 62 10.59 -4.24 16.48
N ALA A 63 10.81 -2.95 16.19
CA ALA A 63 11.15 -2.44 14.87
C ALA A 63 12.24 -3.26 14.15
N PRO A 64 12.18 -3.39 12.80
CA PRO A 64 13.24 -4.01 12.05
C PRO A 64 14.60 -3.33 12.32
N PRO A 65 15.70 -4.10 12.44
CA PRO A 65 17.03 -3.54 12.67
C PRO A 65 17.60 -2.83 11.43
N ASP A 66 17.05 -3.14 10.25
CA ASP A 66 17.43 -2.56 8.97
C ASP A 66 16.98 -1.09 8.85
N PRO A 67 17.68 -0.25 8.08
CA PRO A 67 17.22 1.10 7.80
C PRO A 67 15.89 1.09 7.01
N PRO A 68 15.10 2.17 7.06
CA PRO A 68 13.88 2.31 6.26
C PRO A 68 14.15 2.06 4.77
N GLY A 69 13.30 1.27 4.12
CA GLY A 69 13.58 0.74 2.79
C GLY A 69 12.76 -0.48 2.44
N ILE A 70 13.11 -1.10 1.30
CA ILE A 70 12.59 -2.42 0.93
C ILE A 70 13.11 -3.45 1.96
N LEU A 71 12.20 -4.20 2.58
CA LEU A 71 12.54 -5.24 3.56
C LEU A 71 11.85 -6.56 3.23
N PRO A 72 12.56 -7.55 2.67
CA PRO A 72 12.05 -8.91 2.54
C PRO A 72 11.74 -9.51 3.92
N GLY A 73 10.56 -10.12 4.09
CA GLY A 73 10.13 -10.66 5.38
C GLY A 73 9.51 -9.63 6.31
N LEU A 74 9.02 -8.51 5.78
CA LEU A 74 8.42 -7.44 6.57
C LEU A 74 7.18 -7.93 7.37
N TRP A 75 6.44 -8.91 6.88
CA TRP A 75 5.35 -9.61 7.59
C TRP A 75 5.72 -10.22 8.96
N GLU A 76 7.01 -10.35 9.29
CA GLU A 76 7.45 -10.76 10.65
C GLU A 76 7.41 -9.60 11.66
N TYR A 77 7.04 -8.39 11.23
CA TYR A 77 6.97 -7.16 12.03
C TYR A 77 5.57 -6.55 12.04
N GLU A 78 5.39 -5.39 12.68
CA GLU A 78 4.16 -4.63 12.56
C GLU A 78 3.99 -4.08 11.14
N VAL A 79 2.91 -4.48 10.46
CA VAL A 79 2.62 -4.11 9.08
C VAL A 79 1.13 -3.83 8.86
N VAL A 80 0.84 -3.07 7.80
CA VAL A 80 -0.45 -3.09 7.13
C VAL A 80 -0.26 -3.63 5.72
N GLU A 81 -1.05 -4.65 5.35
CA GLU A 81 -0.98 -5.31 4.06
C GLU A 81 -2.16 -4.93 3.16
N PHE A 82 -1.88 -4.74 1.88
CA PHE A 82 -2.88 -4.51 0.84
C PHE A 82 -2.72 -5.53 -0.29
N PHE A 83 -3.82 -6.20 -0.63
CA PHE A 83 -3.88 -7.13 -1.74
C PHE A 83 -4.75 -6.57 -2.85
N PHE A 84 -4.18 -6.41 -4.05
CA PHE A 84 -4.93 -6.02 -5.24
C PHE A 84 -4.90 -7.17 -6.24
N ALA A 85 -6.02 -7.88 -6.37
CA ALA A 85 -6.15 -9.08 -7.19
C ALA A 85 -7.06 -8.90 -8.41
N ASN A 86 -6.83 -9.69 -9.45
CA ASN A 86 -7.73 -9.84 -10.60
C ASN A 86 -8.39 -11.23 -10.64
N ASN A 87 -9.20 -11.49 -11.65
CA ASN A 87 -9.92 -12.76 -11.84
C ASN A 87 -9.08 -13.88 -12.48
N ARG A 88 -7.75 -13.70 -12.58
CA ARG A 88 -6.79 -14.67 -13.12
C ARG A 88 -5.79 -15.14 -12.06
N ASP A 89 -6.14 -14.99 -10.78
CA ASP A 89 -5.28 -15.30 -9.63
C ASP A 89 -3.95 -14.51 -9.62
N GLN A 90 -3.90 -13.38 -10.32
CA GLN A 90 -2.75 -12.47 -10.30
C GLN A 90 -3.05 -11.37 -9.29
N TYR A 91 -2.07 -11.06 -8.46
CA TYR A 91 -2.21 -10.02 -7.46
C TYR A 91 -0.87 -9.38 -7.13
N ILE A 92 -0.96 -8.17 -6.61
CA ILE A 92 0.12 -7.54 -5.87
C ILE A 92 -0.23 -7.55 -4.39
N GLU A 93 0.78 -7.85 -3.58
CA GLU A 93 0.79 -7.69 -2.13
C GLU A 93 1.69 -6.49 -1.80
N VAL A 94 1.17 -5.56 -1.01
CA VAL A 94 1.88 -4.36 -0.58
C VAL A 94 1.88 -4.33 0.94
N GLU A 95 3.05 -4.37 1.54
CA GLU A 95 3.26 -4.30 2.98
C GLU A 95 3.92 -2.96 3.31
N VAL A 96 3.42 -2.28 4.33
CA VAL A 96 4.02 -1.04 4.84
C VAL A 96 4.11 -1.10 6.36
N GLY A 97 5.27 -0.74 6.91
CA GLY A 97 5.53 -0.71 8.35
C GLY A 97 5.59 0.71 8.92
N PRO A 98 5.38 0.88 10.24
CA PRO A 98 5.41 2.18 10.91
C PRO A 98 6.80 2.84 10.86
N HIS A 99 7.85 2.04 10.74
CA HIS A 99 9.25 2.51 10.71
C HIS A 99 9.75 2.88 9.30
N GLY A 100 8.87 2.89 8.30
CA GLY A 100 9.20 3.31 6.94
C GLY A 100 9.80 2.21 6.08
N HIS A 101 9.66 0.95 6.50
CA HIS A 101 9.92 -0.22 5.67
C HIS A 101 8.71 -0.55 4.80
N TRP A 102 8.97 -1.16 3.64
CA TRP A 102 7.93 -1.67 2.77
C TRP A 102 8.36 -2.89 1.99
N LEU A 103 7.36 -3.58 1.44
CA LEU A 103 7.57 -4.67 0.51
C LEU A 103 6.43 -4.68 -0.50
N CYS A 104 6.77 -4.92 -1.77
CA CYS A 104 5.78 -5.13 -2.83
C CYS A 104 6.10 -6.44 -3.52
N LEU A 105 5.17 -7.39 -3.55
CA LEU A 105 5.36 -8.69 -4.18
C LEU A 105 4.36 -8.85 -5.32
N LEU A 106 4.82 -9.32 -6.48
CA LEU A 106 3.96 -9.59 -7.64
C LEU A 106 3.78 -11.09 -7.85
N PHE A 107 2.54 -11.52 -7.98
CA PHE A 107 2.17 -12.93 -8.09
C PHE A 107 1.45 -13.24 -9.39
N ASP A 108 1.79 -14.40 -9.98
CA ASP A 108 1.08 -15.02 -11.11
C ASP A 108 0.52 -16.37 -10.68
N GLY A 109 -0.64 -16.32 -10.03
CA GLY A 109 -1.25 -17.44 -9.31
C GLY A 109 -1.05 -17.35 -7.80
N ILE A 110 -1.89 -18.07 -7.06
CA ILE A 110 -1.89 -18.09 -5.59
C ILE A 110 -0.50 -18.51 -5.08
N ARG A 111 0.16 -17.63 -4.32
CA ARG A 111 1.48 -17.85 -3.71
C ARG A 111 2.57 -18.24 -4.71
N LYS A 112 2.50 -17.72 -5.94
CA LYS A 112 3.53 -17.88 -6.98
C LYS A 112 4.16 -16.53 -7.33
N PRO A 113 5.10 -16.03 -6.51
CA PRO A 113 5.74 -14.75 -6.78
C PRO A 113 6.64 -14.86 -8.00
N PHE A 114 6.59 -13.87 -8.89
CA PHE A 114 7.55 -13.69 -9.98
C PHE A 114 8.44 -12.46 -9.78
N ASN A 115 8.08 -11.58 -8.84
CA ASN A 115 8.91 -10.47 -8.37
C ASN A 115 8.82 -10.43 -6.83
N ASN A 116 9.97 -10.42 -6.17
CA ASN A 116 10.10 -10.44 -4.71
C ASN A 116 10.33 -9.04 -4.09
N GLY A 117 10.00 -7.97 -4.81
CA GLY A 117 10.04 -6.58 -4.33
C GLY A 117 11.33 -5.82 -4.57
N GLU A 118 12.37 -6.49 -5.08
CA GLU A 118 13.69 -5.87 -5.34
C GLU A 118 13.64 -4.72 -6.37
N GLU A 119 12.60 -4.66 -7.20
CA GLU A 119 12.47 -3.69 -8.30
C GLU A 119 11.33 -2.68 -8.10
N LEU A 120 10.62 -2.74 -6.97
CA LEU A 120 9.41 -1.96 -6.72
C LEU A 120 9.64 -0.92 -5.62
N GLU A 121 9.64 0.34 -6.02
CA GLU A 121 9.82 1.46 -5.11
C GLU A 121 8.46 2.04 -4.71
N LEU A 122 8.31 2.33 -3.42
CA LEU A 122 7.21 3.12 -2.88
C LEU A 122 7.74 4.38 -2.22
N GLU A 123 7.08 5.50 -2.48
CA GLU A 123 7.27 6.71 -1.68
C GLU A 123 6.31 6.64 -0.49
N ILE A 124 6.85 6.43 0.71
CA ILE A 124 6.07 6.31 1.95
C ILE A 124 6.36 7.50 2.86
N THR A 125 5.30 8.04 3.45
CA THR A 125 5.35 9.08 4.47
C THR A 125 4.64 8.59 5.73
N ASN A 126 5.41 8.38 6.78
CA ASN A 126 4.89 8.08 8.11
C ASN A 126 4.95 9.32 9.01
N LYS A 127 3.89 9.54 9.77
CA LYS A 127 3.79 10.60 10.77
C LYS A 127 3.09 10.07 12.01
N PHE A 128 3.66 10.36 13.19
CA PHE A 128 3.05 10.00 14.46
C PHE A 128 2.39 11.22 15.12
N VAL A 129 1.16 11.05 15.59
CA VAL A 129 0.44 12.04 16.40
C VAL A 129 -0.02 11.34 17.68
N GLY A 130 0.74 11.53 18.77
CA GLY A 130 0.56 10.70 19.96
C GLY A 130 0.92 9.24 19.66
N SER A 131 0.02 8.32 19.95
CA SER A 131 0.14 6.88 19.65
C SER A 131 -0.50 6.48 18.31
N VAL A 132 -0.93 7.45 17.50
CA VAL A 132 -1.54 7.18 16.19
C VAL A 132 -0.49 7.32 15.10
N TRP A 133 -0.27 6.22 14.39
CA TRP A 133 0.49 6.15 13.17
C TRP A 133 -0.38 6.57 11.98
N HIS A 134 0.00 7.66 11.33
CA HIS A 134 -0.54 8.07 10.05
C HIS A 134 0.44 7.66 8.94
N CYS A 135 -0.04 6.84 8.01
CA CYS A 135 0.72 6.41 6.84
C CYS A 135 0.10 6.99 5.58
N GLU A 136 0.96 7.39 4.65
CA GLU A 136 0.58 7.69 3.29
C GLU A 136 1.60 7.14 2.31
N PHE A 137 1.14 6.50 1.25
CA PHE A 137 2.00 6.08 0.15
C PHE A 137 1.28 6.17 -1.19
N GLU A 138 2.05 6.09 -2.26
CA GLU A 138 1.53 6.06 -3.61
C GLU A 138 1.90 4.78 -4.32
N LEU A 139 0.88 4.04 -4.77
CA LEU A 139 1.02 2.81 -5.54
C LEU A 139 0.92 3.13 -7.04
N PRO A 140 1.99 2.96 -7.83
CA PRO A 140 1.91 3.09 -9.29
C PRO A 140 0.90 2.13 -9.91
N LEU A 141 0.05 2.64 -10.81
CA LEU A 141 -0.92 1.79 -11.53
C LEU A 141 -0.25 0.72 -12.39
N ALA A 142 1.01 0.94 -12.78
CA ALA A 142 1.81 -0.02 -13.52
C ALA A 142 2.11 -1.30 -12.72
N TYR A 143 1.98 -1.27 -11.39
CA TYR A 143 2.21 -2.43 -10.53
C TYR A 143 0.96 -3.29 -10.35
N LEU A 144 -0.22 -2.73 -10.63
CA LEU A 144 -1.46 -3.49 -10.54
C LEU A 144 -1.51 -4.58 -11.62
N PRO A 145 -2.07 -5.76 -11.31
CA PRO A 145 -2.24 -6.80 -12.31
C PRO A 145 -3.20 -6.29 -13.40
N GLY A 146 -2.68 -6.04 -14.60
CA GLY A 146 -3.48 -5.59 -15.73
C GLY A 146 -4.51 -6.63 -16.17
N SER A 147 -5.54 -6.21 -16.91
CA SER A 147 -6.32 -7.15 -17.74
C SER A 147 -5.52 -7.57 -18.98
N GLU A 148 -4.61 -6.72 -19.47
CA GLU A 148 -3.67 -7.04 -20.55
C GLU A 148 -2.35 -6.29 -20.32
N TRP A 149 -1.27 -7.05 -20.09
CA TRP A 149 0.09 -6.53 -20.10
C TRP A 149 0.43 -6.15 -21.53
N CYS A 150 0.38 -4.86 -21.89
CA CYS A 150 0.90 -4.39 -23.16
C CYS A 150 2.30 -3.81 -22.95
N PHE A 151 3.30 -4.68 -23.04
CA PHE A 151 4.61 -4.33 -23.59
C PHE A 151 4.78 -5.17 -24.86
N SER A 152 4.62 -4.52 -26.02
CA SER A 152 5.16 -4.99 -27.30
C SER A 152 6.15 -3.97 -27.82
#